data_AF-A0A351DT98-F1
#
_entry.id   AF-A0A351DT98-F1
#
_cell.length_a   1.000
_cell.length_b   1.000
_cell.length_c   1.000
_cell.angle_alpha   90.00
_cell.angle_beta   90.00
_cell.angle_gamma   90.00
#
_symmetry.space_group_name_H-M   'P 1'
#
loop_
_entity.id
_entity.type
_entity.pdbx_description
1 polymer ?
#
loop_
_entity_poly.entity_id
_entity_poly.type
_entity_poly.pdbx_seq_one_letter_code
_entity_poly.pdbx_strand_id
1 'polypeptide(L)'
;TEMMRYIKSLENRDLSLTHAMIPLGSCTMKLNAATELIPITWAAFAELHPFCPPDQARGTRAMLTELESDLAEITGFAGVSLQPNSGAQGEFAGLMVIRAYHASRGESHRDVCLIPNSAHGTNPASAVMAGMKVVVVGCDKHGNIDVNDLKEKAELHSERLGALMITYPSTHGVFESSVLDVTSMIHAHGGQVYMDGANM
;
A
#
# COMPACT_ATOMS: atom_id res chain seq x y z
N THR A 1 11.16 9.71 -39.78
CA THR A 1 12.59 9.59 -39.43
C THR A 1 12.99 10.47 -38.27
N GLU A 2 12.63 11.76 -38.25
CA GLU A 2 13.04 12.69 -37.18
C GLU A 2 12.51 12.30 -35.79
N MET A 3 11.24 11.90 -35.68
CA MET A 3 10.65 11.47 -34.40
C MET A 3 11.41 10.29 -33.75
N MET A 4 11.79 9.28 -34.55
CA MET A 4 12.57 8.14 -34.03
C MET A 4 13.94 8.58 -33.50
N ARG A 5 14.61 9.50 -34.21
CA ARG A 5 15.91 10.06 -33.78
C ARG A 5 15.75 10.88 -32.50
N TYR A 6 14.66 11.64 -32.40
CA TYR A 6 14.37 12.44 -31.21
C TYR A 6 14.14 11.56 -29.98
N ILE A 7 13.26 10.54 -30.09
CA ILE A 7 13.02 9.58 -28.99
C ILE A 7 14.33 8.90 -28.58
N LYS A 8 15.11 8.39 -29.54
CA LYS A 8 16.39 7.73 -29.20
C LYS A 8 17.40 8.69 -28.57
N SER A 9 17.40 9.97 -28.97
CA SER A 9 18.25 10.98 -28.37
C SER A 9 17.85 11.33 -26.94
N LEU A 10 16.58 11.22 -26.57
CA LEU A 10 16.12 11.41 -25.20
C LEU A 10 16.44 10.17 -24.36
N GLU A 11 16.09 8.99 -24.86
CA GLU A 11 16.36 7.69 -24.20
C GLU A 11 17.83 7.54 -23.81
N ASN A 12 18.76 7.92 -24.70
CA ASN A 12 20.20 7.81 -24.44
C ASN A 12 20.74 8.79 -23.36
N ARG A 13 19.92 9.74 -22.87
CA ARG A 13 20.31 10.66 -21.78
C ARG A 13 19.93 10.10 -20.41
N ASP A 14 19.07 9.09 -20.37
CA ASP A 14 18.50 8.57 -19.13
C ASP A 14 19.15 7.22 -18.79
N LEU A 15 19.75 7.14 -17.59
CA LEU A 15 20.22 5.86 -17.06
C LEU A 15 19.00 4.99 -16.71
N SER A 16 18.99 3.76 -17.21
CA SER A 16 17.90 2.80 -17.01
C SER A 16 18.43 1.40 -16.68
N LEU A 17 17.51 0.46 -16.40
CA LEU A 17 17.85 -0.95 -16.12
C LEU A 17 18.48 -1.70 -17.32
N THR A 18 18.47 -1.11 -18.53
CA THR A 18 19.21 -1.68 -19.67
C THR A 18 20.72 -1.44 -19.58
N HIS A 19 21.17 -0.60 -18.65
CA HIS A 19 22.56 -0.18 -18.52
C HIS A 19 23.25 -0.80 -17.31
N ALA A 20 22.62 -0.66 -16.13
CA ALA A 20 23.21 -1.05 -14.86
C ALA A 20 22.13 -1.25 -13.79
N MET A 21 22.56 -1.80 -12.64
CA MET A 21 21.74 -1.82 -11.43
C MET A 21 21.43 -0.40 -10.95
N ILE A 22 20.17 -0.15 -10.58
CA ILE A 22 19.70 1.10 -9.98
C ILE A 22 19.19 0.78 -8.55
N PRO A 23 20.05 0.85 -7.51
CA PRO A 23 19.73 0.35 -6.17
C PRO A 23 18.97 1.40 -5.33
N LEU A 24 17.80 1.82 -5.80
CA LEU A 24 16.92 2.72 -5.06
C LEU A 24 16.17 1.95 -3.97
N GLY A 25 16.49 2.22 -2.71
CA GLY A 25 15.78 1.66 -1.56
C GLY A 25 14.29 2.02 -1.59
N SER A 26 13.43 1.09 -1.14
CA SER A 26 11.96 1.22 -1.19
C SER A 26 11.33 1.28 -2.59
N CYS A 27 12.10 1.12 -3.68
CA CYS A 27 11.59 1.15 -5.06
C CYS A 27 11.56 -0.21 -5.77
N THR A 28 12.24 -1.22 -5.22
CA THR A 28 12.25 -2.61 -5.73
C THR A 28 12.50 -2.69 -7.26
N MET A 29 13.63 -2.11 -7.70
CA MET A 29 14.05 -2.07 -9.11
C MET A 29 14.45 -3.46 -9.64
N LYS A 30 13.46 -4.34 -9.83
CA LYS A 30 13.60 -5.72 -10.31
C LYS A 30 13.48 -5.82 -11.84
N LEU A 31 13.64 -7.02 -12.37
CA LEU A 31 13.42 -7.30 -13.79
C LEU A 31 11.96 -6.99 -14.18
N ASN A 32 11.78 -6.30 -15.30
CA ASN A 32 10.50 -6.22 -16.02
C ASN A 32 10.63 -7.12 -17.26
N ALA A 33 10.17 -8.37 -17.19
CA ALA A 33 10.48 -9.35 -18.23
C ALA A 33 9.70 -9.06 -19.51
N ALA A 34 10.31 -9.29 -20.68
CA ALA A 34 9.65 -9.05 -21.96
C ALA A 34 8.34 -9.85 -22.10
N THR A 35 8.31 -11.09 -21.59
CA THR A 35 7.12 -11.95 -21.58
C THR A 35 5.97 -11.38 -20.76
N GLU A 36 6.27 -10.61 -19.72
CA GLU A 36 5.27 -9.93 -18.87
C GLU A 36 4.76 -8.64 -19.52
N LEU A 37 5.62 -7.96 -20.28
CA LEU A 37 5.30 -6.67 -20.91
C LEU A 37 4.55 -6.81 -22.25
N ILE A 38 4.79 -7.86 -23.02
CA ILE A 38 4.17 -8.04 -24.35
C ILE A 38 2.63 -7.94 -24.33
N PRO A 39 1.90 -8.62 -23.40
CA PRO A 39 0.44 -8.65 -23.43
C PRO A 39 -0.25 -7.29 -23.27
N ILE A 40 0.41 -6.29 -22.65
CA ILE A 40 -0.20 -4.97 -22.41
C ILE A 40 -0.56 -4.23 -23.71
N THR A 41 0.03 -4.63 -24.85
CA THR A 41 -0.22 -4.05 -26.17
C THR A 41 -1.15 -4.89 -27.05
N TRP A 42 -1.61 -6.05 -26.58
CA TRP A 42 -2.58 -6.85 -27.34
C TRP A 42 -3.91 -6.11 -27.40
N ALA A 43 -4.53 -6.05 -28.58
CA ALA A 43 -5.81 -5.36 -28.77
C ALA A 43 -6.89 -5.85 -27.78
N ALA A 44 -6.88 -7.15 -27.44
CA ALA A 44 -7.79 -7.74 -26.45
C ALA A 44 -7.69 -7.11 -25.05
N PHE A 45 -6.55 -6.50 -24.69
CA PHE A 45 -6.37 -5.74 -23.46
C PHE A 45 -6.41 -4.23 -23.69
N ALA A 46 -5.67 -3.72 -24.68
CA ALA A 46 -5.42 -2.31 -24.88
C ALA A 46 -6.61 -1.53 -25.48
N GLU A 47 -7.49 -2.19 -26.22
CA GLU A 47 -8.59 -1.54 -26.97
C GLU A 47 -9.96 -1.73 -26.30
N LEU A 48 -10.01 -2.40 -25.16
CA LEU A 48 -11.27 -2.62 -24.44
C LEU A 48 -11.69 -1.35 -23.71
N HIS A 49 -12.87 -0.80 -24.06
CA HIS A 49 -13.42 0.34 -23.32
C HIS A 49 -13.79 -0.09 -21.88
N PRO A 50 -13.42 0.69 -20.84
CA PRO A 50 -13.63 0.30 -19.44
C PRO A 50 -15.10 0.12 -19.04
N PHE A 51 -16.03 0.71 -19.79
CA PHE A 51 -17.48 0.58 -19.59
C PHE A 51 -18.17 -0.28 -20.65
N CYS A 52 -17.43 -1.16 -21.35
CA CYS A 52 -18.06 -2.11 -22.27
C CYS A 52 -19.00 -3.08 -21.53
N PRO A 53 -20.01 -3.64 -22.24
CA PRO A 53 -20.83 -4.72 -21.71
C PRO A 53 -19.97 -5.86 -21.12
N PRO A 54 -20.33 -6.39 -19.92
CA PRO A 54 -19.46 -7.35 -19.22
C PRO A 54 -19.14 -8.64 -20.00
N ASP A 55 -19.97 -9.03 -20.95
CA ASP A 55 -19.77 -10.18 -21.84
C ASP A 55 -18.63 -9.97 -22.86
N GLN A 56 -18.29 -8.71 -23.17
CA GLN A 56 -17.14 -8.34 -24.00
C GLN A 56 -15.82 -8.44 -23.22
N ALA A 57 -15.87 -8.34 -21.89
CA ALA A 57 -14.71 -8.32 -21.01
C ALA A 57 -14.41 -9.67 -20.32
N ARG A 58 -15.01 -10.79 -20.78
CA ARG A 58 -14.91 -12.10 -20.07
C ARG A 58 -13.48 -12.55 -19.79
N GLY A 59 -12.57 -12.39 -20.76
CA GLY A 59 -11.16 -12.76 -20.60
C GLY A 59 -10.46 -11.90 -19.54
N THR A 60 -10.62 -10.58 -19.62
CA THR A 60 -10.07 -9.65 -18.62
C THR A 60 -10.62 -9.95 -17.23
N ARG A 61 -11.91 -10.20 -17.10
CA ARG A 61 -12.52 -10.55 -15.80
C ARG A 61 -11.97 -11.84 -15.21
N ALA A 62 -11.79 -12.88 -16.02
CA ALA A 62 -11.18 -14.12 -15.55
C ALA A 62 -9.76 -13.89 -15.04
N MET A 63 -8.94 -13.16 -15.80
CA MET A 63 -7.56 -12.80 -15.40
C MET A 63 -7.54 -11.99 -14.11
N LEU A 64 -8.40 -10.99 -13.96
CA LEU A 64 -8.48 -10.18 -12.73
C LEU A 64 -8.89 -11.02 -11.52
N THR A 65 -9.84 -11.95 -11.68
CA THR A 65 -10.25 -12.85 -10.59
C THR A 65 -9.14 -13.82 -10.19
N GLU A 66 -8.38 -14.35 -11.16
CA GLU A 66 -7.19 -15.17 -10.87
C GLU A 66 -6.15 -14.35 -10.10
N LEU A 67 -5.85 -13.12 -10.56
CA LEU A 67 -4.92 -12.22 -9.88
C LEU A 67 -5.38 -11.86 -8.46
N GLU A 68 -6.66 -11.59 -8.25
CA GLU A 68 -7.24 -11.34 -6.91
C GLU A 68 -7.03 -12.56 -6.00
N SER A 69 -7.24 -13.77 -6.51
CA SER A 69 -7.04 -15.02 -5.75
C SER A 69 -5.57 -15.25 -5.39
N ASP A 70 -4.65 -15.06 -6.34
CA ASP A 70 -3.22 -15.24 -6.10
C ASP A 70 -2.70 -14.22 -5.07
N LEU A 71 -3.12 -12.96 -5.18
CA LEU A 71 -2.75 -11.92 -4.22
C LEU A 71 -3.36 -12.17 -2.83
N ALA A 72 -4.60 -12.66 -2.75
CA ALA A 72 -5.23 -13.05 -1.50
C ALA A 72 -4.44 -14.18 -0.81
N GLU A 73 -4.00 -15.19 -1.55
CA GLU A 73 -3.17 -16.28 -1.03
C GLU A 73 -1.79 -15.77 -0.54
N ILE A 74 -1.11 -14.94 -1.33
CA ILE A 74 0.21 -14.36 -0.99
C ILE A 74 0.14 -13.54 0.31
N THR A 75 -0.95 -12.81 0.51
CA THR A 75 -1.10 -11.86 1.64
C THR A 75 -1.83 -12.47 2.84
N GLY A 76 -2.53 -13.58 2.66
CA GLY A 76 -3.43 -14.16 3.65
C GLY A 76 -4.72 -13.33 3.87
N PHE A 77 -5.04 -12.38 2.99
CA PHE A 77 -6.28 -11.61 3.07
C PHE A 77 -7.48 -12.40 2.51
N ALA A 78 -8.68 -12.07 3.01
CA ALA A 78 -9.92 -12.71 2.54
C ALA A 78 -10.37 -12.25 1.14
N GLY A 79 -9.79 -11.18 0.61
CA GLY A 79 -10.11 -10.64 -0.71
C GLY A 79 -9.25 -9.42 -1.05
N VAL A 80 -9.21 -9.08 -2.33
CA VAL A 80 -8.38 -8.00 -2.89
C VAL A 80 -9.25 -7.08 -3.75
N SER A 81 -8.96 -5.78 -3.72
CA SER A 81 -9.53 -4.81 -4.64
C SER A 81 -8.44 -4.28 -5.57
N LEU A 82 -8.65 -4.41 -6.88
CA LEU A 82 -7.74 -3.92 -7.91
C LEU A 82 -8.07 -2.48 -8.38
N GLN A 83 -8.98 -1.78 -7.68
CA GLN A 83 -9.41 -0.43 -8.04
C GLN A 83 -8.34 0.66 -7.78
N PRO A 84 -7.59 0.64 -6.66
CA PRO A 84 -6.55 1.65 -6.42
C PRO A 84 -5.40 1.52 -7.44
N ASN A 85 -5.07 2.62 -8.12
CA ASN A 85 -4.06 2.63 -9.20
C ASN A 85 -2.66 3.10 -8.76
N SER A 86 -2.45 3.29 -7.45
CA SER A 86 -1.14 3.61 -6.85
C SER A 86 -1.11 3.17 -5.39
N GLY A 87 0.08 3.02 -4.80
CA GLY A 87 0.22 2.67 -3.38
C GLY A 87 -0.49 3.66 -2.45
N ALA A 88 -0.33 4.96 -2.68
CA ALA A 88 -1.02 6.00 -1.91
C ALA A 88 -2.56 5.95 -2.04
N GLN A 89 -3.09 5.59 -3.22
CA GLN A 89 -4.53 5.34 -3.36
C GLN A 89 -4.97 4.09 -2.62
N GLY A 90 -4.11 3.05 -2.55
CA GLY A 90 -4.35 1.85 -1.74
C GLY A 90 -4.43 2.18 -0.25
N GLU A 91 -3.50 2.99 0.26
CA GLU A 91 -3.52 3.50 1.64
C GLU A 91 -4.82 4.25 1.94
N PHE A 92 -5.17 5.22 1.09
CA PHE A 92 -6.41 5.96 1.23
C PHE A 92 -7.64 5.05 1.23
N ALA A 93 -7.73 4.14 0.26
CA ALA A 93 -8.84 3.19 0.18
C ALA A 93 -8.92 2.29 1.42
N GLY A 94 -7.79 1.77 1.90
CA GLY A 94 -7.72 0.94 3.10
C GLY A 94 -8.19 1.69 4.35
N LEU A 95 -7.76 2.93 4.54
CA LEU A 95 -8.23 3.76 5.66
C LEU A 95 -9.71 4.12 5.53
N MET A 96 -10.22 4.36 4.32
CA MET A 96 -11.65 4.57 4.08
C MET A 96 -12.48 3.33 4.41
N VAL A 97 -11.97 2.12 4.11
CA VAL A 97 -12.60 0.85 4.51
C VAL A 97 -12.59 0.69 6.04
N ILE A 98 -11.48 0.99 6.71
CA ILE A 98 -11.41 0.96 8.18
C ILE A 98 -12.43 1.93 8.80
N ARG A 99 -12.56 3.14 8.26
CA ARG A 99 -13.56 4.12 8.73
C ARG A 99 -14.99 3.63 8.50
N ALA A 100 -15.27 3.07 7.34
CA ALA A 100 -16.59 2.48 7.05
C ALA A 100 -16.90 1.30 7.98
N TYR A 101 -15.89 0.48 8.30
CA TYR A 101 -16.02 -0.61 9.26
C TYR A 101 -16.38 -0.10 10.65
N HIS A 102 -15.65 0.89 11.18
CA HIS A 102 -16.00 1.53 12.46
C HIS A 102 -17.41 2.14 12.43
N ALA A 103 -17.77 2.84 11.36
CA ALA A 103 -19.10 3.42 11.21
C ALA A 103 -20.22 2.37 11.21
N SER A 104 -20.01 1.22 10.56
CA SER A 104 -20.98 0.12 10.53
C SER A 104 -21.24 -0.51 11.92
N ARG A 105 -20.31 -0.33 12.87
CA ARG A 105 -20.44 -0.75 14.27
C ARG A 105 -20.93 0.36 15.20
N GLY A 106 -21.29 1.53 14.65
CA GLY A 106 -21.67 2.71 15.44
C GLY A 106 -20.49 3.45 16.09
N GLU A 107 -19.27 3.15 15.68
CA GLU A 107 -18.03 3.70 16.25
C GLU A 107 -17.38 4.78 15.36
N SER A 108 -18.18 5.57 14.63
CA SER A 108 -17.68 6.60 13.69
C SER A 108 -16.79 7.68 14.34
N HIS A 109 -16.77 7.76 15.67
CA HIS A 109 -15.90 8.66 16.45
C HIS A 109 -14.43 8.19 16.50
N ARG A 110 -14.13 6.97 16.05
CA ARG A 110 -12.78 6.41 15.95
C ARG A 110 -12.03 6.94 14.73
N ASP A 111 -11.43 8.11 14.90
CA ASP A 111 -10.78 8.87 13.83
C ASP A 111 -9.28 9.11 14.07
N VAL A 112 -8.68 8.55 15.11
CA VAL A 112 -7.23 8.65 15.36
C VAL A 112 -6.47 7.59 14.57
N CYS A 113 -5.45 8.02 13.83
CA CYS A 113 -4.50 7.16 13.14
C CYS A 113 -3.12 7.31 13.77
N LEU A 114 -2.61 6.24 14.38
CA LEU A 114 -1.24 6.18 14.87
C LEU A 114 -0.30 5.89 13.69
N ILE A 115 0.80 6.64 13.58
CA ILE A 115 1.78 6.49 12.49
C ILE A 115 3.19 6.64 13.06
N PRO A 116 4.07 5.63 12.94
CA PRO A 116 5.48 5.77 13.31
C PRO A 116 6.16 6.88 12.52
N ASN A 117 7.09 7.61 13.15
CA ASN A 117 7.84 8.68 12.48
C ASN A 117 8.74 8.18 11.33
N SER A 118 8.99 6.87 11.25
CA SER A 118 9.73 6.18 10.19
C SER A 118 8.89 5.83 8.96
N ALA A 119 7.56 6.01 9.02
CA ALA A 119 6.65 5.67 7.93
C ALA A 119 6.96 6.47 6.65
N HIS A 120 6.59 5.90 5.50
CA HIS A 120 6.67 6.63 4.24
C HIS A 120 5.76 7.88 4.28
N GLY A 121 6.16 8.94 3.56
CA GLY A 121 5.46 10.22 3.61
C GLY A 121 4.02 10.19 3.06
N THR A 122 3.66 9.14 2.32
CA THR A 122 2.29 8.90 1.86
C THR A 122 1.36 8.55 3.01
N ASN A 123 1.81 7.79 4.01
CA ASN A 123 0.99 7.32 5.13
C ASN A 123 0.26 8.47 5.86
N PRO A 124 0.96 9.51 6.39
CA PRO A 124 0.28 10.63 7.03
C PRO A 124 -0.57 11.45 6.06
N ALA A 125 -0.17 11.57 4.79
CA ALA A 125 -0.96 12.29 3.79
C ALA A 125 -2.28 11.57 3.48
N SER A 126 -2.23 10.26 3.28
CA SER A 126 -3.38 9.37 3.06
C SER A 126 -4.32 9.38 4.26
N ALA A 127 -3.79 9.34 5.49
CA ALA A 127 -4.59 9.41 6.71
C ALA A 127 -5.34 10.75 6.86
N VAL A 128 -4.67 11.87 6.61
CA VAL A 128 -5.33 13.19 6.61
C VAL A 128 -6.39 13.27 5.51
N MET A 129 -6.08 12.77 4.31
CA MET A 129 -7.03 12.74 3.19
C MET A 129 -8.26 11.87 3.48
N ALA A 130 -8.08 10.76 4.20
CA ALA A 130 -9.16 9.90 4.70
C ALA A 130 -9.96 10.53 5.85
N GLY A 131 -9.60 11.73 6.32
CA GLY A 131 -10.28 12.45 7.39
C GLY A 131 -9.91 11.94 8.80
N MET A 132 -8.74 11.32 8.95
CA MET A 132 -8.23 10.85 10.25
C MET A 132 -7.30 11.88 10.89
N LYS A 133 -7.30 11.94 12.22
CA LYS A 133 -6.34 12.70 13.01
C LYS A 133 -5.06 11.88 13.20
N VAL A 134 -3.98 12.32 12.56
CA VAL A 134 -2.66 11.69 12.68
C VAL A 134 -2.06 11.97 14.06
N VAL A 135 -1.58 10.92 14.72
CA VAL A 135 -0.78 10.98 15.94
C VAL A 135 0.52 10.22 15.68
N VAL A 136 1.64 10.93 15.74
CA VAL A 136 2.95 10.35 15.46
C VAL A 136 3.39 9.47 16.63
N VAL A 137 3.93 8.29 16.34
CA VAL A 137 4.58 7.38 17.29
C VAL A 137 6.09 7.47 17.10
N GLY A 138 6.84 7.48 18.20
CA GLY A 138 8.29 7.51 18.21
C GLY A 138 8.89 6.21 17.70
N CYS A 139 10.18 6.28 17.37
CA CYS A 139 11.00 5.13 17.07
C CYS A 139 12.19 5.07 18.04
N ASP A 140 12.63 3.86 18.34
CA ASP A 140 13.82 3.66 19.17
C ASP A 140 15.11 4.03 18.42
N LYS A 141 16.25 3.97 19.11
CA LYS A 141 17.58 4.25 18.54
C LYS A 141 18.01 3.29 17.41
N HIS A 142 17.27 2.20 17.21
CA HIS A 142 17.51 1.19 16.18
C HIS A 142 16.54 1.33 15.00
N GLY A 143 15.62 2.30 15.04
CA GLY A 143 14.64 2.56 13.98
C GLY A 143 13.41 1.67 14.04
N ASN A 144 13.21 0.90 15.13
CA ASN A 144 11.99 0.15 15.37
C ASN A 144 10.92 1.04 15.97
N ILE A 145 9.67 0.61 15.95
CA ILE A 145 8.58 1.30 16.66
C ILE A 145 8.89 1.33 18.16
N ASP A 146 8.82 2.50 18.79
CA ASP A 146 8.87 2.60 20.25
C ASP A 146 7.56 2.04 20.83
N VAL A 147 7.62 0.79 21.29
CA VAL A 147 6.46 0.06 21.81
C VAL A 147 5.88 0.72 23.07
N ASN A 148 6.70 1.39 23.88
CA ASN A 148 6.21 2.07 25.08
C ASN A 148 5.44 3.33 24.70
N ASP A 149 6.00 4.15 23.81
CA ASP A 149 5.30 5.33 23.30
C ASP A 149 4.04 4.96 22.51
N LEU A 150 4.08 3.87 21.73
CA LEU A 150 2.89 3.32 21.07
C LEU A 150 1.81 2.97 22.10
N LYS A 151 2.19 2.27 23.18
CA LYS A 151 1.26 1.86 24.24
C LYS A 151 0.64 3.07 24.92
N GLU A 152 1.43 4.05 25.31
CA GLU A 152 0.94 5.29 25.93
C GLU A 152 -0.06 6.01 25.02
N LYS A 153 0.22 6.09 23.71
CA LYS A 153 -0.67 6.73 22.73
C LYS A 153 -1.92 5.91 22.43
N ALA A 154 -1.81 4.58 22.38
CA ALA A 154 -2.95 3.69 22.22
C ALA A 154 -3.91 3.79 23.42
N GLU A 155 -3.38 3.84 24.64
CA GLU A 155 -4.16 4.05 25.87
C GLU A 155 -4.80 5.44 25.89
N LEU A 156 -4.02 6.50 25.64
CA LEU A 156 -4.49 7.90 25.60
C LEU A 156 -5.61 8.12 24.58
N HIS A 157 -5.53 7.44 23.43
CA HIS A 157 -6.50 7.58 22.34
C HIS A 157 -7.48 6.42 22.24
N SER A 158 -7.56 5.52 23.23
CA SER A 158 -8.30 4.25 23.11
C SER A 158 -9.76 4.41 22.67
N GLU A 159 -10.46 5.44 23.14
CA GLU A 159 -11.85 5.69 22.74
C GLU A 159 -11.98 6.14 21.28
N ARG A 160 -10.97 6.80 20.73
CA ARG A 160 -10.96 7.35 19.37
C ARG A 160 -10.01 6.61 18.42
N LEU A 161 -9.36 5.55 18.88
CA LEU A 161 -8.37 4.81 18.09
C LEU A 161 -9.06 4.14 16.91
N GLY A 162 -8.75 4.62 15.70
CA GLY A 162 -9.28 4.11 14.44
C GLY A 162 -8.32 3.15 13.77
N ALA A 163 -7.05 3.56 13.60
CA ALA A 163 -6.05 2.73 12.93
C ALA A 163 -4.63 2.92 13.48
N LEU A 164 -3.78 1.93 13.24
CA LEU A 164 -2.32 2.05 13.20
C LEU A 164 -1.86 1.75 11.78
N MET A 165 -1.00 2.60 11.21
CA MET A 165 -0.28 2.29 9.97
C MET A 165 1.12 1.83 10.31
N ILE A 166 1.50 0.64 9.85
CA ILE A 166 2.86 0.09 9.95
C ILE A 166 3.40 -0.27 8.58
N THR A 167 4.72 -0.34 8.43
CA THR A 167 5.38 -0.92 7.25
C THR A 167 6.17 -2.13 7.74
N TYR A 168 6.01 -3.29 7.10
CA TYR A 168 6.71 -4.51 7.51
C TYR A 168 7.31 -5.26 6.30
N PRO A 169 8.62 -5.55 6.30
CA PRO A 169 9.64 -5.04 7.22
C PRO A 169 9.72 -3.50 7.19
N SER A 170 10.30 -2.91 8.24
CA SER A 170 10.31 -1.45 8.40
C SER A 170 11.02 -0.74 7.23
N THR A 171 10.85 0.58 7.11
CA THR A 171 11.54 1.40 6.10
C THR A 171 13.07 1.38 6.25
N HIS A 172 13.58 0.91 7.40
CA HIS A 172 15.00 0.65 7.64
C HIS A 172 15.47 -0.73 7.16
N GLY A 173 14.58 -1.57 6.62
CA GLY A 173 14.88 -2.92 6.16
C GLY A 173 15.03 -3.94 7.29
N VAL A 174 14.42 -3.68 8.45
CA VAL A 174 14.53 -4.53 9.65
C VAL A 174 13.20 -5.23 9.92
N PHE A 175 13.27 -6.54 10.23
CA PHE A 175 12.13 -7.31 10.72
C PHE A 175 11.95 -7.12 12.22
N GLU A 176 10.89 -6.42 12.61
CA GLU A 176 10.57 -6.18 14.01
C GLU A 176 9.94 -7.43 14.65
N SER A 177 10.48 -7.87 15.79
CA SER A 177 9.99 -9.05 16.52
C SER A 177 8.67 -8.79 17.26
N SER A 178 8.33 -7.53 17.51
CA SER A 178 7.16 -7.09 18.29
C SER A 178 5.90 -6.88 17.45
N VAL A 179 5.91 -7.16 16.13
CA VAL A 179 4.79 -6.83 15.23
C VAL A 179 3.45 -7.47 15.66
N LEU A 180 3.49 -8.69 16.20
CA LEU A 180 2.30 -9.38 16.71
C LEU A 180 1.77 -8.75 18.00
N ASP A 181 2.67 -8.30 18.89
CA ASP A 181 2.32 -7.63 20.14
C ASP A 181 1.71 -6.25 19.84
N VAL A 182 2.33 -5.50 18.92
CA VAL A 182 1.83 -4.22 18.39
C VAL A 182 0.43 -4.39 17.81
N THR A 183 0.24 -5.38 16.94
CA THR A 183 -1.07 -5.65 16.33
C THR A 183 -2.13 -6.01 17.37
N SER A 184 -1.77 -6.88 18.31
CA SER A 184 -2.67 -7.32 19.40
C SER A 184 -3.06 -6.15 20.31
N MET A 185 -2.12 -5.26 20.62
CA MET A 185 -2.37 -4.04 21.41
C MET A 185 -3.38 -3.13 20.72
N ILE A 186 -3.20 -2.84 19.43
CA ILE A 186 -4.14 -1.98 18.68
C ILE A 186 -5.54 -2.59 18.65
N HIS A 187 -5.64 -3.90 18.42
CA HIS A 187 -6.92 -4.60 18.45
C HIS A 187 -7.57 -4.58 19.83
N ALA A 188 -6.80 -4.69 20.92
CA ALA A 188 -7.31 -4.60 22.29
C ALA A 188 -7.94 -3.23 22.62
N HIS A 189 -7.47 -2.17 21.97
CA HIS A 189 -8.02 -0.81 22.08
C HIS A 189 -9.08 -0.49 21.01
N GLY A 190 -9.52 -1.48 20.22
CA GLY A 190 -10.59 -1.36 19.24
C GLY A 190 -10.18 -0.78 17.88
N GLY A 191 -8.89 -0.49 17.67
CA GLY A 191 -8.35 -0.03 16.39
C GLY A 191 -8.24 -1.15 15.34
N GLN A 192 -7.90 -0.77 14.11
CA GLN A 192 -7.50 -1.69 13.05
C GLN A 192 -6.03 -1.46 12.66
N VAL A 193 -5.38 -2.43 12.04
CA VAL A 193 -4.01 -2.29 11.57
C VAL A 193 -3.99 -2.24 10.05
N TYR A 194 -3.44 -1.17 9.49
CA TYR A 194 -3.10 -1.05 8.09
C TYR A 194 -1.61 -1.34 7.92
N MET A 195 -1.27 -2.32 7.10
CA MET A 195 0.11 -2.63 6.75
C MET A 195 0.42 -2.08 5.35
N ASP A 196 1.35 -1.14 5.29
CA ASP A 196 1.98 -0.69 4.06
C ASP A 196 2.85 -1.82 3.50
N GLY A 197 2.40 -2.36 2.36
CA GLY A 197 3.00 -3.49 1.68
C GLY A 197 4.09 -3.14 0.67
N ALA A 198 4.62 -1.91 0.65
CA ALA A 198 5.68 -1.51 -0.27
C ALA A 198 6.95 -2.37 -0.17
N ASN A 199 7.16 -3.02 0.97
CA ASN A 199 8.31 -3.88 1.27
C ASN A 199 8.02 -5.40 1.18
N MET A 200 6.93 -5.80 0.51
CA MET A 200 6.60 -7.21 0.22
C MET A 200 7.56 -7.86 -0.78
#